data_AF-A0A7J6IG21-F1
#
_entry.id   AF-A0A7J6IG21-F1
#
_cell.length_a   1.000
_cell.length_b   1.000
_cell.length_c   1.000
_cell.angle_alpha   90.00
_cell.angle_beta   90.00
_cell.angle_gamma   90.00
#
_symmetry.space_group_name_H-M   'P 1'
#
loop_
_entity.id
_entity.type
_entity.pdbx_description
1 polymer ?
#
loop_
_entity_poly.entity_id
_entity_poly.type
_entity_poly.pdbx_seq_one_letter_code
_entity_poly.pdbx_strand_id
1 'polypeptide(L)'
;MCHTNNEKKVCNSSVEHLLVPGTRITFGPGCVRTMWQHVIRSRLCPHRSQFKRWDDIAPKLYAVRPDGSPCSSNWDLMVRPKIQAAMNRYASEAVKKGLVREEDGERVWENWTKGFLSDEWDGSTFTEDYARSLLQKMSDAEDAERRSYRRRPVGVRPRSYPAQGMLYKYFLGGDRPSPAIEARVLEVQRPYL
;
A
#
# COMPACT_ATOMS: atom_id res chain seq x y z
N MET A 1 -0.55 -11.76 6.06
CA MET A 1 0.82 -11.84 6.60
C MET A 1 1.71 -12.40 5.50
N CYS A 2 2.94 -11.90 5.29
CA CYS A 2 3.90 -12.55 4.41
C CYS A 2 3.99 -14.01 4.86
N HIS A 3 3.80 -14.97 3.96
CA HIS A 3 3.68 -16.39 4.33
C HIS A 3 4.89 -16.92 5.11
N THR A 4 6.02 -16.20 5.03
CA THR A 4 7.26 -16.52 5.72
C THR A 4 7.41 -15.88 7.10
N ASN A 5 6.57 -14.90 7.45
CA ASN A 5 6.60 -14.23 8.76
C ASN A 5 5.83 -15.07 9.78
N ASN A 6 6.42 -15.26 10.96
CA ASN A 6 5.79 -15.87 12.12
C ASN A 6 6.53 -15.41 13.39
N GLU A 7 6.20 -15.99 14.53
CA GLU A 7 6.80 -15.62 15.83
C GLU A 7 8.32 -15.82 15.89
N LYS A 8 8.88 -16.68 15.03
CA LYS A 8 10.31 -17.02 14.99
C LYS A 8 11.04 -16.48 13.75
N LYS A 9 10.32 -16.00 12.73
CA LYS A 9 10.90 -15.56 11.44
C LYS A 9 10.26 -14.27 10.91
N VAL A 10 11.08 -13.42 10.32
CA VAL A 10 10.68 -12.20 9.61
C VAL A 10 11.44 -12.13 8.29
N CYS A 11 10.71 -12.05 7.17
CA CYS A 11 11.28 -11.97 5.83
C CYS A 11 12.39 -13.03 5.60
N ASN A 12 12.11 -14.29 5.96
CA ASN A 12 13.02 -15.44 5.94
C ASN A 12 14.21 -15.41 6.93
N SER A 13 14.43 -14.33 7.68
CA SER A 13 15.44 -14.27 8.75
C SER A 13 14.87 -14.73 10.08
N SER A 14 15.63 -15.46 10.90
CA SER A 14 15.21 -15.79 12.26
C SER A 14 15.24 -14.56 13.16
N VAL A 15 14.30 -14.47 14.11
CA VAL A 15 14.26 -13.39 15.11
C VAL A 15 15.54 -13.40 15.96
N GLU A 16 16.07 -14.58 16.28
CA GLU A 16 17.35 -14.76 16.99
C GLU A 16 18.53 -14.14 16.24
N HIS A 17 18.62 -14.34 14.92
CA HIS A 17 19.66 -13.70 14.11
C HIS A 17 19.49 -12.18 14.10
N LEU A 18 18.24 -11.71 14.00
CA LEU A 18 17.94 -10.28 13.97
C LEU A 18 18.22 -9.57 15.31
N LEU A 19 18.25 -10.29 16.43
CA LEU A 19 18.66 -9.76 17.75
C LEU A 19 20.13 -9.33 17.78
N VAL A 20 20.98 -9.93 16.95
CA VAL A 20 22.40 -9.57 16.89
C VAL A 20 22.57 -8.14 16.37
N PRO A 21 23.30 -7.26 17.07
CA PRO A 21 23.59 -5.91 16.60
C PRO A 21 24.20 -5.90 15.20
N GLY A 22 23.84 -4.93 14.37
CA GLY A 22 24.34 -4.79 12.99
C GLY A 22 23.60 -5.62 11.94
N THR A 23 22.83 -6.63 12.33
CA THR A 23 21.99 -7.39 11.38
C THR A 23 20.83 -6.55 10.84
N ARG A 24 20.47 -6.76 9.57
CA ARG A 24 19.41 -6.00 8.89
C ARG A 24 18.35 -6.95 8.34
N ILE A 25 17.11 -6.47 8.29
CA ILE A 25 16.04 -7.16 7.58
C ILE A 25 16.16 -6.82 6.09
N THR A 26 16.18 -7.85 5.25
CA THR A 26 16.08 -7.69 3.81
C THR A 26 14.61 -7.73 3.42
N PHE A 27 14.08 -6.59 3.01
CA PHE A 27 12.67 -6.48 2.60
C PHE A 27 12.51 -6.86 1.14
N GLY A 28 11.46 -7.63 0.82
CA GLY A 28 11.11 -7.94 -0.56
C GLY A 28 10.58 -6.70 -1.32
N PRO A 29 10.52 -6.74 -2.66
CA PRO A 29 10.15 -5.59 -3.50
C PRO A 29 8.83 -4.91 -3.10
N GLY A 30 7.78 -5.71 -2.82
CA GLY A 30 6.49 -5.16 -2.40
C GLY A 30 6.53 -4.42 -1.06
N CYS A 31 7.36 -4.88 -0.11
CA CYS A 31 7.57 -4.21 1.18
C CYS A 31 8.40 -2.93 1.00
N VAL A 32 9.44 -2.97 0.16
CA VAL A 32 10.24 -1.78 -0.20
C VAL A 32 9.36 -0.71 -0.83
N ARG A 33 8.54 -1.09 -1.81
CA ARG A 33 7.54 -0.20 -2.42
C ARG A 33 6.61 0.41 -1.38
N THR A 34 6.04 -0.42 -0.51
CA THR A 34 5.11 0.02 0.55
C THR A 34 5.76 1.03 1.48
N MET A 35 7.02 0.80 1.89
CA MET A 35 7.77 1.74 2.73
C MET A 35 8.02 3.06 2.00
N TRP A 36 8.43 3.03 0.74
CA TRP A 36 8.59 4.26 -0.05
C TRP A 36 7.30 5.04 -0.20
N GLN A 37 6.19 4.38 -0.52
CA GLN A 37 4.88 5.02 -0.60
C GLN A 37 4.46 5.63 0.74
N HIS A 38 4.80 4.99 1.87
CA HIS A 38 4.56 5.58 3.19
C HIS A 38 5.42 6.82 3.43
N VAL A 39 6.72 6.77 3.09
CA VAL A 39 7.64 7.91 3.19
C VAL A 39 7.10 9.11 2.41
N ILE A 40 6.64 8.89 1.16
CA ILE A 40 6.07 9.93 0.30
C ILE A 40 4.74 10.44 0.85
N ARG A 41 3.80 9.54 1.20
CA ARG A 41 2.46 9.89 1.70
C ARG A 41 2.52 10.67 3.01
N SER A 42 3.41 10.27 3.92
CA SER A 42 3.60 10.89 5.23
C SER A 42 4.59 12.06 5.20
N ARG A 43 5.23 12.32 4.05
CA ARG A 43 6.27 13.34 3.85
C ARG A 43 7.35 13.27 4.94
N LEU A 44 7.89 12.07 5.17
CA LEU A 44 8.78 11.83 6.31
C LEU A 44 10.08 12.63 6.19
N CYS A 45 10.50 13.22 7.32
CA CYS A 45 11.79 13.88 7.48
C CYS A 45 12.66 13.05 8.46
N PRO A 46 13.94 12.76 8.15
CA PRO A 46 14.78 11.88 8.97
C PRO A 46 14.96 12.32 10.44
N HIS A 47 14.96 13.64 10.69
CA HIS A 47 15.22 14.23 12.01
C HIS A 47 13.94 14.50 12.82
N ARG A 48 12.78 14.48 12.16
CA ARG A 48 11.44 14.68 12.76
C ARG A 48 10.58 13.41 12.63
N SER A 49 11.20 12.26 12.36
CA SER A 49 10.53 10.96 12.12
C SER A 49 10.01 10.30 13.40
N GLN A 50 9.56 11.10 14.37
CA GLN A 50 8.66 10.60 15.40
C GLN A 50 7.42 10.08 14.68
N PHE A 51 7.25 8.77 14.79
CA PHE A 51 6.55 7.97 13.80
C PHE A 51 5.08 8.40 13.66
N LYS A 52 4.71 9.05 12.55
CA LYS A 52 3.30 9.21 12.18
C LYS A 52 2.79 7.87 11.65
N ARG A 53 1.74 7.31 12.26
CA ARG A 53 0.91 6.23 11.68
C ARG A 53 1.63 4.86 11.55
N TRP A 54 2.27 4.37 12.60
CA TRP A 54 2.76 2.97 12.66
C TRP A 54 1.65 1.96 12.37
N ASP A 55 0.47 2.21 12.95
CA ASP A 55 -0.72 1.36 12.83
C ASP A 55 -1.20 1.23 11.37
N ASP A 56 -0.81 2.15 10.48
CA ASP A 56 -1.16 2.09 9.06
C ASP A 56 -0.17 1.27 8.24
N ILE A 57 1.12 1.31 8.58
CA ILE A 57 2.17 0.66 7.80
C ILE A 57 2.45 -0.75 8.29
N ALA A 58 2.33 -1.01 9.59
CA ALA A 58 2.63 -2.31 10.18
C ALA A 58 1.77 -3.44 9.58
N PRO A 59 0.44 -3.28 9.39
CA PRO A 59 -0.37 -4.31 8.74
C PRO A 59 0.06 -4.58 7.30
N LYS A 60 0.44 -3.53 6.56
CA LYS A 60 0.85 -3.61 5.14
C LYS A 60 2.21 -4.27 4.96
N LEU A 61 3.09 -4.15 5.96
CA LEU A 61 4.37 -4.84 6.00
C LEU A 61 4.28 -6.22 6.65
N TYR A 62 3.08 -6.65 7.03
CA TYR A 62 2.87 -7.91 7.75
C TYR A 62 3.68 -7.99 9.04
N ALA A 63 3.79 -6.84 9.70
CA ALA A 63 4.48 -6.63 10.95
C ALA A 63 3.56 -6.78 12.17
N VAL A 64 2.29 -7.07 11.96
CA VAL A 64 1.31 -7.40 13.00
C VAL A 64 0.48 -8.57 12.50
N ARG A 65 -0.24 -9.21 13.41
CA ARG A 65 -1.21 -10.27 13.08
C ARG A 65 -2.38 -9.69 12.27
N PRO A 66 -3.19 -10.53 11.59
CA PRO A 66 -4.31 -10.05 10.75
C PRO A 66 -5.38 -9.26 11.51
N ASP A 67 -5.49 -9.46 12.82
CA ASP A 67 -6.37 -8.72 13.73
C ASP A 67 -5.75 -7.39 14.23
N GLY A 68 -4.53 -7.07 13.80
CA GLY A 68 -3.78 -5.89 14.22
C GLY A 68 -2.99 -6.07 15.52
N SER A 69 -3.10 -7.23 16.19
CA SER A 69 -2.37 -7.49 17.43
C SER A 69 -0.87 -7.71 17.19
N PRO A 70 -0.02 -7.38 18.17
CA PRO A 70 1.41 -7.71 18.14
C PRO A 70 1.68 -9.18 17.83
N CYS A 71 2.77 -9.46 17.11
CA CYS A 71 3.21 -10.84 16.87
C CYS A 71 3.76 -11.47 18.16
N SER A 72 4.62 -10.74 18.88
CA SER A 72 5.06 -11.01 20.25
C SER A 72 5.86 -9.79 20.77
N SER A 73 6.07 -9.67 22.08
CA SER A 73 6.80 -8.53 22.65
C SER A 73 8.26 -8.45 22.14
N ASN A 74 8.95 -9.59 22.05
CA ASN A 74 10.32 -9.65 21.54
C ASN A 74 10.39 -9.33 20.04
N TRP A 75 9.36 -9.72 19.31
CA TRP A 75 9.24 -9.44 17.89
C TRP A 75 9.08 -7.93 17.65
N ASP A 76 8.19 -7.27 18.41
CA ASP A 76 7.94 -5.82 18.30
C ASP A 76 9.17 -4.99 18.68
N LEU A 77 9.85 -5.36 19.77
CA LEU A 77 11.07 -4.70 20.22
C LEU A 77 12.19 -4.73 19.17
N MET A 78 12.20 -5.73 18.28
CA MET A 78 13.25 -5.90 17.28
C MET A 78 12.88 -5.39 15.89
N VAL A 79 11.67 -5.67 15.45
CA VAL A 79 11.28 -5.40 14.06
C VAL A 79 10.94 -3.93 13.89
N ARG A 80 10.27 -3.32 14.87
CA ARG A 80 9.88 -1.91 14.78
C ARG A 80 11.08 -0.98 14.64
N PRO A 81 12.16 -1.07 15.46
CA PRO A 81 13.34 -0.22 15.27
C PRO A 81 14.05 -0.45 13.93
N LYS A 82 14.10 -1.69 13.43
CA LYS A 82 14.73 -2.00 12.14
C LYS A 82 13.94 -1.44 10.95
N ILE A 83 12.61 -1.55 10.98
CA ILE A 83 11.74 -0.91 9.98
C ILE A 83 11.90 0.62 10.06
N GLN A 84 11.93 1.19 11.26
CA GLN A 84 12.15 2.62 11.46
C GLN A 84 13.49 3.09 10.86
N ALA A 85 14.57 2.37 11.13
CA ALA A 85 15.88 2.66 10.54
C ALA A 85 15.84 2.60 9.00
N ALA A 86 15.12 1.64 8.42
CA ALA A 86 14.96 1.53 6.97
C ALA A 86 14.20 2.73 6.36
N MET A 87 13.09 3.18 6.97
CA MET A 87 12.37 4.34 6.45
C MET A 87 13.12 5.65 6.67
N ASN A 88 13.85 5.80 7.78
CA ASN A 88 14.74 6.95 7.97
C ASN A 88 15.79 7.02 6.85
N ARG A 89 16.36 5.87 6.48
CA ARG A 89 17.26 5.79 5.32
C ARG A 89 16.56 6.21 4.02
N TYR A 90 15.36 5.71 3.73
CA TYR A 90 14.61 6.10 2.52
C TYR A 90 14.25 7.58 2.51
N ALA A 91 13.83 8.15 3.64
CA ALA A 91 13.60 9.57 3.78
C ALA A 91 14.89 10.36 3.48
N SER A 92 16.05 9.94 3.97
CA SER A 92 17.33 10.56 3.62
C SER A 92 17.68 10.40 2.14
N GLU A 93 17.42 9.24 1.55
CA GLU A 93 17.65 8.97 0.12
C GLU A 93 16.73 9.78 -0.79
N ALA A 94 15.57 10.25 -0.33
CA ALA A 94 14.63 11.03 -1.12
C ALA A 94 15.24 12.32 -1.69
N VAL A 95 16.13 12.99 -0.94
CA VAL A 95 16.87 14.17 -1.42
C VAL A 95 17.86 13.77 -2.51
N LYS A 96 18.62 12.69 -2.30
CA LYS A 96 19.57 12.18 -3.31
C LYS A 96 18.88 11.76 -4.61
N LYS A 97 17.62 11.33 -4.52
CA LYS A 97 16.78 10.94 -5.65
C LYS A 97 16.01 12.13 -6.28
N GLY A 98 16.21 13.36 -5.81
CA GLY A 98 15.53 14.54 -6.33
C GLY A 98 14.02 14.60 -6.04
N LEU A 99 13.52 13.77 -5.12
CA LEU A 99 12.08 13.75 -4.76
C LEU A 99 11.72 14.91 -3.82
N VAL A 100 12.73 15.44 -3.15
CA VAL A 100 12.62 16.48 -2.13
C VAL A 100 13.70 17.50 -2.39
N ARG A 101 13.31 18.78 -2.41
CA ARG A 101 14.21 19.93 -2.35
C ARG A 101 14.34 20.42 -0.92
N GLU A 102 15.50 20.97 -0.60
CA GLU A 102 15.72 21.71 0.65
C GLU A 102 15.66 23.21 0.31
N GLU A 103 14.70 23.92 0.90
CA GLU A 103 14.44 25.34 0.69
C GLU A 103 14.28 25.99 2.06
N ASP A 104 15.10 26.99 2.37
CA ASP A 104 15.15 27.68 3.67
C ASP A 104 15.23 26.75 4.89
N GLY A 105 15.93 25.61 4.74
CA GLY A 105 16.06 24.59 5.78
C GLY A 105 14.83 23.70 5.98
N GLU A 106 13.80 23.86 5.17
CA GLU A 106 12.61 23.01 5.13
C GLU A 106 12.62 22.08 3.90
N ARG A 107 12.01 20.91 4.07
CA ARG A 107 11.97 19.87 3.04
C ARG A 107 10.69 19.95 2.23
N VAL A 108 10.81 20.37 0.97
CA VAL A 108 9.69 20.51 0.04
C VAL A 108 9.62 19.29 -0.86
N TRP A 109 8.55 18.49 -0.70
CA TRP A 109 8.28 17.34 -1.56
C TRP A 109 7.74 17.78 -2.92
N GLU A 110 8.34 17.28 -3.99
CA GLU A 110 7.88 17.58 -5.34
C GLU A 110 6.47 17.06 -5.60
N ASN A 111 5.63 17.86 -6.26
CA ASN A 111 4.25 17.46 -6.52
C ASN A 111 4.14 16.22 -7.41
N TRP A 112 5.07 16.03 -8.35
CA TRP A 112 5.08 14.88 -9.24
C TRP A 112 5.32 13.55 -8.51
N THR A 113 5.93 13.57 -7.32
CA THR A 113 6.20 12.35 -6.52
C THR A 113 4.93 11.63 -6.09
N LYS A 114 3.79 12.31 -6.10
CA LYS A 114 2.46 11.71 -5.87
C LYS A 114 2.17 10.58 -6.86
N GLY A 115 2.78 10.58 -8.06
CA GLY A 115 2.65 9.49 -9.02
C GLY A 115 3.09 8.13 -8.49
N PHE A 116 4.11 8.10 -7.64
CA PHE A 116 4.59 6.87 -7.00
C PHE A 116 3.63 6.32 -5.93
N LEU A 117 2.56 7.04 -5.58
CA LEU A 117 1.49 6.51 -4.75
C LEU A 117 0.54 5.58 -5.52
N SER A 118 0.67 5.51 -6.85
CA SER A 118 -0.05 4.57 -7.70
C SER A 118 0.30 3.12 -7.37
N ASP A 119 -0.70 2.24 -7.45
CA ASP A 119 -0.51 0.79 -7.31
C ASP A 119 0.20 0.16 -8.52
N GLU A 120 0.26 0.86 -9.66
CA GLU A 120 1.03 0.43 -10.85
C GLU A 120 2.54 0.66 -10.70
N TRP A 121 2.96 1.49 -9.73
CA TRP A 121 4.38 1.69 -9.46
C TRP A 121 4.96 0.41 -8.85
N ASP A 122 6.15 0.00 -9.30
CA ASP A 122 6.83 -1.22 -8.83
C ASP A 122 7.84 -0.96 -7.70
N GLY A 123 8.20 0.30 -7.46
CA GLY A 123 9.20 0.70 -6.46
C GLY A 123 10.64 0.78 -6.98
N SER A 124 10.89 0.60 -8.28
CA SER A 124 12.26 0.55 -8.84
C SER A 124 12.74 1.89 -9.41
N THR A 125 11.86 2.60 -10.12
CA THR A 125 12.20 3.80 -10.90
C THR A 125 11.71 5.08 -10.22
N PHE A 126 12.58 6.10 -10.17
CA PHE A 126 12.36 7.36 -9.45
C PHE A 126 12.47 8.60 -10.35
N THR A 127 12.14 8.48 -11.63
CA THR A 127 12.20 9.59 -12.58
C THR A 127 10.90 10.41 -12.57
N GLU A 128 11.03 11.72 -12.82
CA GLU A 128 9.90 12.63 -12.89
C GLU A 128 8.93 12.26 -14.02
N ASP A 129 9.44 11.96 -15.22
CA ASP A 129 8.61 11.59 -16.38
C ASP A 129 7.73 10.36 -16.09
N TYR A 130 8.31 9.35 -15.44
CA TYR A 130 7.56 8.14 -15.08
C TYR A 130 6.49 8.45 -14.03
N ALA A 131 6.82 9.24 -13.01
CA ALA A 131 5.86 9.67 -12.00
C ALA A 131 4.70 10.48 -12.60
N ARG A 132 4.99 11.39 -13.54
CA ARG A 132 3.99 12.15 -14.29
C ARG A 132 3.09 11.24 -15.13
N SER A 133 3.66 10.21 -15.77
CA SER A 133 2.89 9.22 -16.51
C SER A 133 1.90 8.46 -15.61
N LEU A 134 2.31 8.13 -14.37
CA LEU A 134 1.45 7.49 -13.38
C LEU A 134 0.35 8.44 -12.88
N LEU A 135 0.68 9.73 -12.67
CA LEU A 135 -0.31 10.75 -12.31
C LEU A 135 -1.37 10.93 -13.39
N GLN A 136 -0.96 10.97 -14.66
CA GLN A 136 -1.90 11.10 -15.77
C GLN A 136 -2.87 9.93 -15.81
N LYS A 137 -2.36 8.68 -15.69
CA LYS A 137 -3.20 7.49 -15.64
C LYS A 137 -4.20 7.50 -14.49
N MET A 138 -3.78 7.93 -13.29
CA MET A 138 -4.69 8.04 -12.15
C MET A 138 -5.79 9.08 -12.40
N SER A 139 -5.43 10.24 -12.97
CA SER A 139 -6.41 11.27 -13.35
C SER A 139 -7.40 10.77 -14.40
N ASP A 140 -6.91 10.07 -15.43
CA ASP A 140 -7.76 9.54 -16.50
C ASP A 140 -8.72 8.47 -15.98
N ALA A 141 -8.28 7.64 -15.03
CA ALA A 141 -9.11 6.64 -14.37
C ALA A 141 -10.22 7.30 -13.53
N GLU A 142 -9.89 8.32 -12.74
CA GLU A 142 -10.89 9.08 -11.96
C GLU A 142 -11.92 9.78 -12.86
N ASP A 143 -11.47 10.35 -13.98
CA ASP A 143 -12.36 10.99 -14.95
C ASP A 143 -13.26 9.98 -15.66
N ALA A 144 -12.73 8.81 -16.04
CA ALA A 144 -13.51 7.73 -16.61
C ALA A 144 -14.59 7.24 -15.63
N GLU A 145 -14.24 7.07 -14.35
CA GLU A 145 -15.18 6.70 -13.29
C GLU A 145 -16.26 7.77 -13.13
N ARG A 146 -15.92 9.06 -13.05
CA ARG A 146 -16.89 10.17 -12.98
C ARG A 146 -17.83 10.21 -14.17
N ARG A 147 -17.31 10.01 -15.39
CA ARG A 147 -18.14 9.93 -16.61
C ARG A 147 -19.10 8.74 -16.56
N SER A 148 -18.67 7.61 -16.02
CA SER A 148 -19.52 6.43 -15.85
C SER A 148 -20.68 6.71 -14.89
N TYR A 149 -20.43 7.40 -13.77
CA TYR A 149 -21.47 7.80 -12.81
C TYR A 149 -22.49 8.77 -13.42
N ARG A 150 -22.03 9.77 -14.18
CA ARG A 150 -22.91 10.75 -14.84
C ARG A 150 -23.82 10.14 -15.92
N ARG A 151 -23.40 9.02 -16.52
CA ARG A 151 -24.19 8.29 -17.54
C ARG A 151 -25.18 7.29 -16.94
N ARG A 152 -25.21 7.10 -15.62
CA ARG A 152 -26.22 6.25 -14.98
C ARG A 152 -27.58 6.97 -14.99
N PRO A 153 -28.66 6.32 -15.46
CA PRO A 153 -29.97 6.93 -15.47
C PRO A 153 -30.42 7.30 -14.05
N VAL A 154 -30.95 8.52 -13.90
CA VAL A 154 -31.48 9.06 -12.64
C VAL A 154 -32.62 8.14 -12.17
N GLY A 155 -32.42 7.44 -11.06
CA GLY A 155 -33.38 6.47 -10.51
C GLY A 155 -32.82 5.08 -10.23
N VAL A 156 -31.65 4.72 -10.79
CA VAL A 156 -30.95 3.49 -10.41
C VAL A 156 -30.16 3.75 -9.13
N ARG A 157 -30.80 3.59 -7.97
CA ARG A 157 -30.07 3.45 -6.71
C ARG A 157 -29.11 2.27 -6.85
N PRO A 158 -27.85 2.36 -6.39
CA PRO A 158 -27.06 1.15 -6.22
C PRO A 158 -27.88 0.22 -5.33
N ARG A 159 -28.27 -0.94 -5.86
CA ARG A 159 -28.95 -1.95 -5.07
C ARG A 159 -27.94 -2.34 -3.99
N SER A 160 -28.17 -1.89 -2.76
CA SER A 160 -27.46 -2.41 -1.61
C SER A 160 -27.62 -3.92 -1.66
N TYR A 161 -26.52 -4.62 -1.92
CA TYR A 161 -26.51 -6.08 -1.95
C TYR A 161 -27.21 -6.58 -0.69
N PRO A 162 -28.21 -7.46 -0.78
CA PRO A 162 -28.85 -8.05 0.39
C PRO A 162 -27.93 -9.14 0.96
N ALA A 163 -26.72 -8.75 1.37
CA ALA A 163 -25.73 -9.58 2.06
C ALA A 163 -24.61 -8.70 2.67
N GLN A 164 -24.94 -7.51 3.16
CA GLN A 164 -24.08 -6.84 4.15
C GLN A 164 -24.28 -7.54 5.50
N GLY A 165 -23.67 -8.70 5.63
CA GLY A 165 -23.78 -9.52 6.83
C GLY A 165 -23.23 -10.92 6.55
N MET A 166 -21.92 -11.06 6.73
CA MET A 166 -21.22 -12.34 6.90
C MET A 166 -21.42 -13.36 5.76
N LEU A 167 -20.56 -13.35 4.73
CA LEU A 167 -20.15 -14.59 4.01
C LEU A 167 -19.11 -14.35 2.89
N TYR A 168 -18.88 -13.11 2.46
CA TYR A 168 -17.92 -12.82 1.38
C TYR A 168 -16.44 -13.09 1.74
N LYS A 169 -16.13 -13.26 3.03
CA LYS A 169 -14.76 -13.40 3.51
C LYS A 169 -14.14 -14.80 3.30
N TYR A 170 -14.92 -15.80 2.89
CA TYR A 170 -14.47 -17.19 2.95
C TYR A 170 -14.35 -17.95 1.62
N PHE A 171 -14.87 -17.47 0.49
CA PHE A 171 -14.93 -18.33 -0.70
C PHE A 171 -14.11 -17.94 -1.93
N LEU A 172 -13.75 -16.67 -2.17
CA LEU A 172 -12.99 -16.31 -3.37
C LEU A 172 -12.05 -15.12 -3.09
N GLY A 173 -10.76 -15.42 -2.87
CA GLY A 173 -9.71 -14.43 -2.65
C GLY A 173 -9.35 -13.64 -3.91
N GLY A 174 -10.24 -12.74 -4.35
CA GLY A 174 -9.99 -11.81 -5.43
C GLY A 174 -10.92 -10.60 -5.35
N ASP A 175 -10.34 -9.39 -5.31
CA ASP A 175 -11.06 -8.10 -5.17
C ASP A 175 -11.78 -7.62 -6.44
N ARG A 176 -12.19 -8.53 -7.34
CA ARG A 176 -13.03 -8.19 -8.50
C ARG A 176 -14.05 -9.29 -8.77
N PRO A 177 -15.29 -8.95 -9.16
CA PRO A 177 -16.24 -9.95 -9.62
C PRO A 177 -15.70 -10.66 -10.86
N SER A 178 -15.82 -11.99 -10.89
CA SER A 178 -15.40 -12.80 -12.03
C SER A 178 -16.30 -12.50 -13.25
N PRO A 179 -15.75 -12.24 -14.45
CA PRO A 179 -16.53 -11.96 -15.66
C PRO A 179 -17.56 -13.04 -16.01
N ALA A 180 -17.35 -14.28 -15.53
CA ALA A 180 -18.28 -15.40 -15.74
C ALA A 180 -19.62 -15.25 -14.98
N ILE A 181 -19.68 -14.42 -13.92
CA ILE A 181 -20.91 -14.16 -13.16
C ILE A 181 -21.75 -13.07 -13.84
N GLU A 182 -21.11 -12.07 -14.47
CA GLU A 182 -21.82 -11.04 -15.24
C GLU A 182 -22.57 -11.63 -16.45
N ALA A 183 -21.98 -12.64 -17.11
CA ALA A 183 -22.60 -13.33 -18.24
C ALA A 183 -23.89 -14.09 -17.85
N ARG A 184 -23.92 -14.74 -16.68
CA ARG A 184 -25.12 -15.47 -16.21
C ARG A 184 -26.26 -14.56 -15.77
N VAL A 185 -25.95 -13.36 -15.27
CA VAL A 185 -26.99 -12.40 -14.85
C VAL A 185 -27.65 -11.72 -16.06
N LEU A 186 -26.91 -11.56 -17.18
CA LEU A 186 -27.46 -11.04 -18.43
C LEU A 186 -28.34 -12.07 -19.18
N GLU A 187 -28.05 -13.37 -19.08
CA GLU A 187 -28.89 -14.40 -19.70
C GLU A 187 -30.25 -14.60 -19.00
N VAL A 188 -30.34 -14.36 -17.68
CA VAL A 188 -31.59 -14.49 -16.92
C VAL A 188 -32.59 -13.35 -17.21
N GLN A 189 -32.17 -12.29 -17.92
CA GLN A 189 -33.02 -11.16 -18.30
C GLN A 189 -33.51 -11.17 -19.76
N ARG A 190 -33.39 -12.27 -20.49
CA ARG A 190 -34.17 -12.43 -21.73
C ARG A 190 -35.60 -12.89 -21.37
N PRO A 191 -36.65 -12.07 -21.55
CA PRO A 191 -37.99 -12.62 -21.58
C PRO A 191 -38.10 -13.49 -22.82
N TYR A 192 -38.62 -14.70 -22.64
CA TYR A 192 -39.12 -15.53 -23.73
C TYR A 192 -40.10 -14.69 -24.56
N LEU A 193 -39.79 -14.49 -25.84
CA LEU A 193 -40.75 -14.18 -26.90
C LEU A 193 -40.74 -15.38 -27.85
#